data_AF-A0A835V4C5-F1
#
_entry.id   AF-A0A835V4C5-F1
#
_cell.length_a   1.000
_cell.length_b   1.000
_cell.length_c   1.000
_cell.angle_alpha   90.00
_cell.angle_beta   90.00
_cell.angle_gamma   90.00
#
_symmetry.space_group_name_H-M   'P 1'
#
loop_
_entity.id
_entity.type
_entity.pdbx_description
1 polymer ?
#
loop_
_entity_poly.entity_id
_entity_poly.type
_entity_poly.pdbx_seq_one_letter_code
_entity_poly.pdbx_strand_id
1 'polypeptide(L)'
;MQYNVYSTLPNGNPYCSSKLCVALSWVPPLVGWIKINCDAVVGDDIAGIGFIIRDHWGRPLLMVGKSFFSRSCEAMEVQAILETLDAVRYTFSELHAMEVQTDSVSAL
;
A
#
# COMPACT_ATOMS: atom_id res chain seq x y z
N MET A 1 13.40 0.08 1.67
CA MET A 1 14.79 0.49 1.35
C MET A 1 14.91 0.56 -0.17
N GLN A 2 14.85 1.77 -0.76
CA GLN A 2 14.98 1.96 -2.21
C GLN A 2 16.46 2.14 -2.56
N TYR A 3 16.95 1.40 -3.54
CA TYR A 3 18.27 1.60 -4.12
C TYR A 3 18.09 2.19 -5.53
N ASN A 4 18.73 3.33 -5.78
CA ASN A 4 18.81 3.89 -7.13
C ASN A 4 20.02 3.29 -7.84
N VAL A 5 19.78 2.59 -8.95
CA VAL A 5 20.85 2.13 -9.85
C VAL A 5 20.72 2.91 -11.15
N TYR A 6 21.71 3.74 -11.43
CA TYR A 6 21.81 4.46 -12.69
C TYR A 6 22.47 3.56 -13.72
N SER A 7 21.76 3.22 -14.79
CA SER A 7 22.38 2.69 -16.00
C SER A 7 22.26 3.72 -17.12
N THR A 8 23.31 3.88 -17.91
CA THR A 8 23.38 4.80 -19.05
C THR A 8 23.14 4.03 -20.35
N LEU A 9 22.39 4.63 -21.28
CA LEU A 9 22.32 4.15 -22.66
C LEU A 9 23.71 4.24 -23.33
N PRO A 10 23.97 3.50 -24.43
CA PRO A 10 25.23 3.59 -25.19
C PRO A 10 25.57 5.01 -25.71
N ASN A 11 24.59 5.91 -25.74
CA ASN A 11 24.73 7.31 -26.15
C ASN A 11 24.89 8.29 -24.97
N GLY A 12 25.05 7.80 -23.74
CA GLY A 12 25.31 8.62 -22.56
C GLY A 12 24.08 9.28 -21.92
N ASN A 13 22.88 9.09 -22.48
CA ASN A 13 21.66 9.60 -21.85
C ASN A 13 21.25 8.71 -20.65
N PRO A 14 20.85 9.31 -19.51
CA PRO A 14 20.32 8.55 -18.38
C PRO A 14 19.00 7.88 -18.80
N TYR A 15 18.84 6.59 -18.50
CA TYR A 15 17.53 5.96 -18.56
C TYR A 15 16.56 6.72 -17.64
N CYS A 16 15.33 6.92 -18.11
CA CYS A 16 14.20 7.22 -17.22
C CYS A 16 14.25 6.19 -16.07
N SER A 17 14.36 6.65 -14.82
CA SER A 17 14.56 5.83 -13.62
C SER A 17 13.75 4.53 -13.68
N SER A 18 14.37 3.43 -14.11
CA SER A 18 13.75 2.12 -14.03
C SER A 18 13.74 1.75 -12.56
N LYS A 19 12.62 1.98 -11.87
CA LYS A 19 12.40 1.47 -10.51
C LYS A 19 12.75 -0.01 -10.54
N LEU A 20 13.76 -0.42 -9.78
CA LEU A 20 14.11 -1.83 -9.61
C LEU A 20 12.89 -2.52 -8.98
N CYS A 21 12.11 -3.22 -9.79
CA CYS A 21 10.99 -4.02 -9.32
C CYS A 21 11.57 -5.30 -8.74
N VAL A 22 12.05 -5.23 -7.49
CA VAL A 22 12.32 -6.44 -6.72
C VAL A 22 10.97 -7.09 -6.49
N ALA A 23 10.73 -8.22 -7.15
CA ALA A 23 9.56 -9.05 -6.87
C ALA A 23 9.71 -9.59 -5.44
N LEU A 24 9.25 -8.82 -4.47
CA LEU A 24 9.00 -9.32 -3.13
C LEU A 24 7.82 -10.28 -3.28
N SER A 25 8.11 -11.58 -3.21
CA SER A 25 7.06 -12.59 -3.14
C SER A 25 6.16 -12.27 -1.94
N TRP A 26 4.84 -12.39 -2.12
CA TRP A 26 3.92 -12.27 -1.01
C TRP A 26 4.32 -13.22 0.12
N VAL A 27 4.44 -12.69 1.33
CA VAL A 27 4.69 -13.46 2.55
C VAL A 27 3.38 -13.53 3.32
N PRO A 28 2.84 -14.72 3.62
CA PRO A 28 1.64 -14.83 4.45
C PRO A 28 1.88 -14.25 5.85
N PRO A 29 0.88 -13.61 6.47
CA PRO A 29 0.92 -13.33 7.91
C PRO A 29 0.83 -14.65 8.71
N LEU A 30 1.02 -14.57 10.03
CA LEU A 30 0.82 -15.71 10.92
C LEU A 30 -0.60 -16.30 10.82
N VAL A 31 -0.75 -17.59 11.13
CA VAL A 31 -2.07 -18.25 11.12
C VAL A 31 -3.02 -17.53 12.09
N GLY A 32 -4.22 -17.22 11.61
CA GLY A 32 -5.23 -16.46 12.36
C GLY A 32 -5.07 -14.95 12.30
N TRP A 33 -3.98 -14.43 11.70
CA TRP A 33 -3.79 -13.01 11.48
C TRP A 33 -4.33 -12.60 10.10
N ILE A 34 -4.62 -11.30 9.97
CA ILE A 34 -4.96 -10.68 8.69
C ILE A 34 -3.80 -9.83 8.16
N LYS A 35 -3.63 -9.80 6.85
CA LYS A 35 -2.70 -8.91 6.15
C LYS A 35 -3.47 -7.83 5.43
N ILE A 36 -3.07 -6.60 5.66
CA ILE A 36 -3.64 -5.40 5.06
C ILE A 36 -2.61 -4.83 4.10
N ASN A 37 -3.00 -4.65 2.85
CA ASN A 37 -2.24 -3.86 1.89
C ASN A 37 -3.07 -2.64 1.53
N CYS A 38 -2.50 -1.46 1.73
CA CYS A 38 -3.13 -0.18 1.45
C CYS A 38 -2.19 0.68 0.62
N ASP A 39 -2.77 1.54 -0.21
CA ASP A 39 -2.06 2.47 -1.08
C ASP A 39 -2.95 3.70 -1.32
N ALA A 40 -2.32 4.81 -1.68
CA ALA A 40 -2.99 6.03 -2.07
C ALA A 40 -2.42 6.59 -3.37
N VAL A 41 -3.31 7.17 -4.18
CA VAL A 41 -2.95 7.88 -5.40
C VAL A 41 -3.48 9.30 -5.32
N VAL A 42 -2.67 10.28 -5.73
CA VAL A 42 -3.04 11.69 -5.76
C VAL A 42 -2.88 12.20 -7.18
N GLY A 43 -3.95 12.78 -7.72
CA GLY A 43 -3.95 13.58 -8.94
C GLY A 43 -4.02 15.08 -8.64
N ASP A 44 -4.42 15.89 -9.62
CA ASP A 44 -4.39 17.36 -9.48
C ASP A 44 -5.26 17.89 -8.34
N ASP A 45 -6.48 17.37 -8.18
CA ASP A 45 -7.46 17.79 -7.18
C ASP A 45 -8.20 16.63 -6.50
N ILE A 46 -7.96 15.41 -7.00
CA ILE A 46 -8.65 14.21 -6.56
C ILE A 46 -7.59 13.21 -6.13
N ALA A 47 -7.83 12.59 -4.99
CA ALA A 47 -7.07 11.46 -4.52
C ALA A 47 -7.97 10.22 -4.44
N GLY A 48 -7.35 9.06 -4.56
CA GLY A 48 -7.96 7.76 -4.29
C GLY A 48 -7.16 7.04 -3.22
N ILE A 49 -7.84 6.29 -2.37
CA ILE A 49 -7.20 5.24 -1.56
C ILE A 49 -7.75 3.89 -1.99
N GLY A 50 -6.94 2.86 -1.80
CA GLY A 50 -7.38 1.49 -1.94
C GLY A 50 -6.76 0.63 -0.87
N PHE A 51 -7.52 -0.34 -0.37
CA PHE A 51 -6.96 -1.39 0.48
C PHE A 51 -7.62 -2.74 0.26
N ILE A 52 -6.85 -3.78 0.56
CA ILE A 52 -7.28 -5.17 0.58
C ILE A 52 -6.87 -5.81 1.91
N ILE A 53 -7.83 -6.47 2.55
CA ILE A 53 -7.63 -7.29 3.74
C ILE A 53 -7.66 -8.75 3.31
N ARG A 54 -6.65 -9.52 3.71
CA ARG A 54 -6.49 -10.93 3.35
C ARG A 54 -6.26 -11.79 4.58
N ASP A 55 -6.69 -13.05 4.50
CA ASP A 55 -6.30 -14.06 5.48
C ASP A 55 -4.87 -14.58 5.22
N HIS A 56 -4.41 -15.49 6.09
CA HIS A 56 -3.09 -16.12 5.98
C HIS A 56 -2.92 -17.06 4.78
N TRP A 57 -4.01 -17.44 4.09
CA TRP A 57 -3.95 -18.13 2.80
C TRP A 57 -3.91 -17.16 1.60
N GLY A 58 -3.94 -15.84 1.87
CA GLY A 58 -3.96 -14.80 0.87
C GLY A 58 -5.35 -14.55 0.26
N ARG A 59 -6.40 -15.16 0.81
CA ARG A 59 -7.76 -14.99 0.31
C ARG A 59 -8.28 -13.60 0.68
N PRO A 60 -8.87 -12.86 -0.26
CA PRO A 60 -9.46 -11.55 0.04
C PRO A 60 -10.66 -11.73 0.98
N LEU A 61 -10.64 -11.00 2.10
CA LEU A 61 -11.75 -10.89 3.04
C LEU A 61 -12.56 -9.62 2.77
N LEU A 62 -11.86 -8.51 2.45
CA LEU A 62 -12.47 -7.22 2.14
C LEU A 62 -11.58 -6.44 1.16
N MET A 63 -12.21 -5.72 0.23
CA MET A 63 -11.54 -4.79 -0.68
C MET A 63 -12.36 -3.50 -0.73
N VAL A 64 -11.69 -2.35 -0.58
CA VAL A 64 -12.36 -1.04 -0.57
C VAL A 64 -11.54 -0.05 -1.39
N GLY A 65 -12.25 0.81 -2.12
CA GLY A 65 -11.71 2.01 -2.74
C GLY A 65 -12.56 3.22 -2.38
N LYS A 66 -11.93 4.35 -2.10
CA LYS A 66 -12.61 5.63 -1.80
C LYS A 66 -11.88 6.77 -2.50
N SER A 67 -12.62 7.84 -2.80
CA SER A 67 -12.08 9.05 -3.41
C SER A 67 -12.23 10.24 -2.47
N PHE A 68 -11.25 11.13 -2.52
CA PHE A 68 -11.13 12.31 -1.66
C PHE A 68 -10.73 13.53 -2.50
N PHE A 69 -11.02 14.72 -2.01
CA PHE A 69 -10.38 15.94 -2.49
C PHE A 69 -9.11 16.17 -1.68
N SER A 70 -7.96 15.96 -2.29
CA SER A 70 -6.66 16.15 -1.64
C SER A 70 -5.57 16.30 -2.67
N ARG A 71 -4.50 17.00 -2.30
CA ARG A 71 -3.27 17.18 -3.07
C ARG A 71 -2.01 16.70 -2.33
N SER A 72 -2.14 16.16 -1.11
CA SER A 72 -1.00 15.66 -0.33
C SER A 72 -0.95 14.14 -0.38
N CYS A 73 0.14 13.61 -0.94
CA CYS A 73 0.40 12.17 -0.97
C CYS A 73 0.52 11.60 0.44
N GLU A 74 1.27 12.27 1.32
CA GLU A 74 1.53 11.81 2.68
C GLU A 74 0.23 11.71 3.50
N ALA A 75 -0.61 12.74 3.41
CA ALA A 75 -1.91 12.74 4.09
C ALA A 75 -2.80 11.59 3.59
N MET A 76 -2.75 11.30 2.30
CA MET A 76 -3.61 10.26 1.72
C MET A 76 -3.14 8.84 2.01
N GLU A 77 -1.84 8.62 2.14
CA GLU A 77 -1.28 7.35 2.60
C GLU A 77 -1.67 7.06 4.06
N VAL A 78 -1.56 8.06 4.93
CA VAL A 78 -2.04 7.94 6.32
C VAL A 78 -3.55 7.72 6.36
N GLN A 79 -4.31 8.43 5.51
CA GLN A 79 -5.76 8.23 5.40
C GLN A 79 -6.09 6.80 4.96
N ALA A 80 -5.33 6.22 4.03
CA ALA A 80 -5.52 4.83 3.60
C ALA A 80 -5.37 3.86 4.79
N ILE A 81 -4.35 4.04 5.63
CA ILE A 81 -4.16 3.25 6.85
C ILE A 81 -5.35 3.42 7.80
N LEU A 82 -5.73 4.66 8.12
CA LEU A 82 -6.84 4.95 9.05
C LEU A 82 -8.16 4.33 8.59
N GLU A 83 -8.49 4.47 7.31
CA GLU A 83 -9.69 3.89 6.71
C GLU A 83 -9.69 2.36 6.76
N THR A 84 -8.51 1.75 6.67
CA THR A 84 -8.41 0.30 6.78
C THR A 84 -8.62 -0.16 8.22
N LEU A 85 -8.07 0.55 9.21
CA LEU A 85 -8.29 0.26 10.63
C LEU A 85 -9.77 0.40 11.02
N ASP A 86 -10.45 1.42 10.51
CA ASP A 86 -11.88 1.62 10.74
C ASP A 86 -12.71 0.51 10.09
N ALA A 87 -12.35 0.10 8.87
CA ALA A 87 -12.99 -1.02 8.21
C ALA A 87 -12.79 -2.35 8.95
N VAL A 88 -11.60 -2.60 9.51
CA VAL A 88 -11.33 -3.77 10.35
C VAL A 88 -12.25 -3.77 11.56
N ARG A 89 -12.32 -2.64 12.27
CA ARG A 89 -13.16 -2.49 13.46
C ARG A 89 -14.64 -2.72 13.17
N TYR A 90 -15.12 -2.30 12.01
CA TYR A 90 -16.53 -2.47 11.63
C TYR A 90 -16.84 -3.88 11.10
N THR A 91 -15.90 -4.52 10.42
CA THR A 91 -16.13 -5.79 9.71
C THR A 91 -15.90 -7.00 10.60
N PHE A 92 -14.90 -6.96 11.48
CA PHE A 92 -14.51 -8.10 12.30
C PHE A 92 -14.94 -7.89 13.74
N SER A 93 -15.81 -8.76 14.24
CA SER A 93 -16.35 -8.70 15.61
C SER A 93 -15.29 -8.97 16.69
N GLU A 94 -14.23 -9.69 16.33
CA GLU A 94 -13.10 -10.02 17.20
C GLU A 94 -11.86 -9.26 16.75
N LEU A 95 -11.03 -8.84 17.72
CA LEU A 95 -9.72 -8.24 17.45
C LEU A 95 -8.81 -9.29 16.83
N HIS A 96 -8.59 -9.18 15.53
CA HIS A 96 -7.59 -9.96 14.82
C HIS A 96 -6.25 -9.23 14.94
N ALA A 97 -5.19 -9.96 15.31
CA ALA A 97 -3.85 -9.45 15.10
C ALA A 97 -3.63 -9.22 13.60
N MET A 98 -2.94 -8.14 13.25
CA MET A 98 -2.87 -7.65 11.87
C MET A 98 -1.48 -7.14 11.50
N GLU A 99 -1.12 -7.33 10.24
CA GLU A 99 0.06 -6.73 9.61
C GLU A 99 -0.39 -5.73 8.55
N VAL A 100 -0.03 -4.46 8.70
CA VAL A 100 -0.29 -3.41 7.70
C VAL A 100 0.94 -3.21 6.83
N GLN A 101 0.74 -3.18 5.52
CA GLN A 101 1.78 -2.96 4.53
C GLN A 101 1.39 -1.82 3.58
N THR A 102 2.24 -0.81 3.55
CA THR A 102 2.27 0.32 2.60
C THR A 102 3.68 0.41 2.01
N ASP A 103 3.82 0.95 0.79
CA ASP A 103 5.11 1.29 0.19
C ASP A 103 5.56 2.73 0.50
N SER A 104 4.74 3.50 1.21
CA SER A 104 5.01 4.86 1.64
C SER A 104 5.76 4.91 2.96
N VAL A 105 7.02 5.36 2.91
CA VAL A 105 7.85 5.56 4.12
C VAL A 105 7.31 6.68 5.00
N SER A 106 6.61 7.66 4.43
CA SER A 106 6.02 8.77 5.18
C SER A 106 4.80 8.37 6.02
N ALA A 107 4.21 7.21 5.75
CA ALA A 107 3.03 6.71 6.45
C ALA A 107 3.34 5.61 7.48
N LEU A 108 4.62 5.25 7.64
CA LEU A 108 5.14 4.30 8.64
C LEU A 108 5.96 5.04 9.70
#